data_AF-A0A523T4C2-F1
#
_entry.id   AF-A0A523T4C2-F1
#
_cell.length_a   1.000
_cell.length_b   1.000
_cell.length_c   1.000
_cell.angle_alpha   90.00
_cell.angle_beta   90.00
_cell.angle_gamma   90.00
#
_symmetry.space_group_name_H-M   'P 1'
#
loop_
_entity.id
_entity.type
_entity.pdbx_description
1 polymer ?
#
loop_
_entity_poly.entity_id
_entity_poly.type
_entity_poly.pdbx_seq_one_letter_code
_entity_poly.pdbx_strand_id
1 'polypeptide(L)'
;MLLKDRLWRALRIQIDVGLHVEEWNPDSIKGFVKKEISSLQDEVWKRFMANVDVNYKLKEWGYERAKKLLMDELRFTEEAAEADLDWYIEQPTVPLSYAVGWKMINILRDYEREKLGKKFSLYNFHKKLLNQGSIGLPLVIEKEFGKKALKVVYEEFRSEL
;
A
#
# COMPACT_ATOMS: atom_id res chain seq x y z
N MET A 1 -14.13 -18.59 7.65
CA MET A 1 -14.69 -17.80 6.53
C MET A 1 -13.52 -17.23 5.76
N LEU A 2 -13.34 -17.60 4.49
CA LEU A 2 -12.14 -17.27 3.72
C LEU A 2 -12.10 -15.76 3.39
N LEU A 3 -10.90 -15.17 3.29
CA LEU A 3 -10.70 -13.77 2.87
C LEU A 3 -11.42 -13.45 1.56
N LYS A 4 -11.40 -14.42 0.63
CA LYS A 4 -12.13 -14.40 -0.65
C LYS A 4 -13.64 -14.16 -0.48
N ASP A 5 -14.27 -14.78 0.51
CA ASP A 5 -15.72 -14.64 0.74
C ASP A 5 -16.07 -13.24 1.27
N ARG A 6 -15.18 -12.65 2.08
CA ARG A 6 -15.36 -11.28 2.59
C ARG A 6 -15.17 -10.25 1.47
N LEU A 7 -14.14 -10.42 0.65
CA LEU A 7 -13.88 -9.57 -0.50
C LEU A 7 -15.02 -9.62 -1.51
N TRP A 8 -15.54 -10.82 -1.82
CA TRP A 8 -16.67 -10.96 -2.73
C TRP A 8 -17.92 -10.26 -2.23
N ARG A 9 -18.23 -10.35 -0.93
CA ARG A 9 -19.37 -9.63 -0.34
C ARG A 9 -19.19 -8.11 -0.41
N ALA A 10 -18.00 -7.61 -0.12
CA ALA A 10 -17.71 -6.18 -0.20
C ALA A 10 -17.83 -5.65 -1.64
N LEU A 11 -17.19 -6.35 -2.59
CA LEU A 11 -17.27 -6.01 -4.02
C LEU A 11 -18.71 -6.04 -4.52
N ARG A 12 -19.49 -7.06 -4.13
CA ARG A 12 -20.89 -7.16 -4.54
C ARG A 12 -21.71 -5.95 -4.11
N ILE A 13 -21.56 -5.48 -2.88
CA ILE A 13 -22.28 -4.29 -2.39
C ILE A 13 -21.93 -3.07 -3.25
N GLN A 14 -20.65 -2.86 -3.57
CA GLN A 14 -20.23 -1.73 -4.40
C GLN A 14 -20.70 -1.84 -5.85
N ILE A 15 -20.69 -3.06 -6.42
CA ILE A 15 -21.24 -3.32 -7.75
C ILE A 15 -22.74 -3.06 -7.78
N ASP A 16 -23.49 -3.54 -6.78
CA ASP A 16 -24.94 -3.33 -6.68
C ASP A 16 -25.27 -1.84 -6.55
N VAL A 17 -24.51 -1.08 -5.75
CA VAL A 17 -24.66 0.39 -5.66
C VAL A 17 -24.30 1.07 -6.99
N GLY A 18 -23.19 0.71 -7.63
CA GLY A 18 -22.77 1.27 -8.91
C GLY A 18 -23.79 1.01 -10.02
N LEU A 19 -24.42 -0.17 -10.04
CA LEU A 19 -25.50 -0.52 -10.96
C LEU A 19 -26.74 0.35 -10.74
N HIS A 20 -27.15 0.55 -9.49
CA HIS A 20 -28.42 1.21 -9.16
C HIS A 20 -28.35 2.73 -9.05
N VAL A 21 -27.19 3.28 -8.69
CA VAL A 21 -27.01 4.71 -8.40
C VAL A 21 -26.16 5.41 -9.46
N GLU A 22 -25.14 4.73 -9.99
CA GLU A 22 -24.18 5.33 -10.92
C GLU A 22 -24.34 4.82 -12.36
N GLU A 23 -25.40 4.07 -12.65
CA GLU A 23 -25.72 3.50 -13.97
C GLU A 23 -24.54 2.74 -14.61
N TRP A 24 -23.77 2.01 -13.80
CA TRP A 24 -22.61 1.28 -14.31
C TRP A 24 -23.00 0.25 -15.36
N ASN A 25 -22.25 0.23 -16.47
CA ASN A 25 -22.33 -0.81 -17.47
C ASN A 25 -21.33 -1.95 -17.16
N PRO A 26 -21.41 -3.10 -17.86
CA PRO A 26 -20.50 -4.22 -17.62
C PRO A 26 -19.01 -3.88 -17.73
N ASP A 27 -18.63 -2.94 -18.60
CA ASP A 27 -17.23 -2.51 -18.77
C ASP A 27 -16.75 -1.68 -17.57
N SER A 28 -17.59 -0.77 -17.05
CA SER A 28 -17.32 -0.01 -15.83
C SER A 28 -17.16 -0.93 -14.61
N ILE A 29 -18.02 -1.95 -14.48
CA ILE A 29 -17.92 -2.96 -13.42
C ILE A 29 -16.60 -3.73 -13.54
N LYS A 30 -16.26 -4.18 -14.75
CA LYS A 30 -15.01 -4.91 -15.01
C LYS A 30 -13.79 -4.04 -14.69
N GLY A 31 -13.81 -2.77 -15.08
CA GLY A 31 -12.77 -1.80 -14.76
C GLY A 31 -12.61 -1.57 -13.26
N PHE A 32 -13.72 -1.40 -12.55
CA PHE A 32 -13.75 -1.26 -11.10
C PHE A 32 -13.19 -2.49 -10.38
N VAL A 33 -13.70 -3.68 -10.67
CA VAL A 33 -13.25 -4.93 -10.05
C VAL A 33 -11.78 -5.17 -10.30
N LYS A 34 -11.31 -4.92 -11.54
CA LYS A 34 -9.88 -5.04 -11.87
C LYS A 34 -9.04 -4.09 -11.02
N LYS A 35 -9.45 -2.82 -10.92
CA LYS A 35 -8.75 -1.81 -10.12
C LYS A 35 -8.67 -2.19 -8.64
N GLU A 36 -9.78 -2.63 -8.04
CA GLU A 36 -9.82 -3.02 -6.63
C GLU A 36 -8.95 -4.24 -6.34
N ILE A 37 -9.03 -5.28 -7.19
CA ILE A 37 -8.18 -6.48 -7.04
C ILE A 37 -6.71 -6.10 -7.16
N SER A 38 -6.33 -5.28 -8.15
CA SER A 38 -4.95 -4.83 -8.29
C SER A 38 -4.48 -4.02 -7.08
N SER A 39 -5.31 -3.11 -6.56
CA SER A 39 -4.97 -2.33 -5.36
C SER A 39 -4.74 -3.23 -4.14
N LEU A 40 -5.58 -4.26 -3.97
CA LEU A 40 -5.43 -5.22 -2.88
C LEU A 40 -4.19 -6.10 -3.05
N GLN A 41 -3.91 -6.56 -4.27
CA GLN A 41 -2.69 -7.30 -4.58
C GLN A 41 -1.45 -6.46 -4.25
N ASP A 42 -1.43 -5.18 -4.63
CA ASP A 42 -0.33 -4.26 -4.31
C ASP A 42 -0.13 -4.08 -2.79
N GLU A 43 -1.21 -4.02 -2.01
CA GLU A 43 -1.12 -3.91 -0.55
C GLU A 43 -0.58 -5.18 0.10
N VAL A 44 -1.08 -6.35 -0.33
CA VAL A 44 -0.59 -7.64 0.16
C VAL A 44 0.88 -7.83 -0.24
N TRP A 45 1.25 -7.41 -1.45
CA TRP A 45 2.63 -7.47 -1.96
C TRP A 45 3.58 -6.61 -1.14
N LYS A 46 3.23 -5.36 -0.84
CA LYS A 46 4.04 -4.48 0.03
C LYS A 46 4.20 -5.05 1.45
N ARG A 47 3.14 -5.64 2.01
CA ARG A 47 3.20 -6.33 3.31
C ARG A 47 4.09 -7.56 3.25
N PHE A 48 4.02 -8.31 2.16
CA PHE A 48 4.85 -9.48 1.94
C PHE A 48 6.33 -9.09 1.84
N MET A 49 6.67 -8.08 1.04
CA MET A 49 8.04 -7.52 0.95
C MET A 49 8.61 -7.17 2.33
N ALA A 50 7.84 -6.44 3.14
CA ALA A 50 8.26 -6.04 4.47
C ALA A 50 8.53 -7.27 5.36
N ASN A 51 7.68 -8.30 5.27
CA ASN A 51 7.88 -9.54 5.99
C ASN A 51 9.08 -10.33 5.49
N VAL A 52 9.31 -10.45 4.19
CA VAL A 52 10.48 -11.16 3.64
C VAL A 52 11.76 -10.49 4.11
N ASP A 53 11.89 -9.16 3.99
CA ASP A 53 13.11 -8.45 4.37
C ASP A 53 13.44 -8.63 5.87
N VAL A 54 12.43 -8.73 6.73
CA VAL A 54 12.60 -8.98 8.18
C VAL A 54 12.86 -10.47 8.46
N ASN A 55 11.95 -11.35 8.05
CA ASN A 55 11.95 -12.77 8.43
C ASN A 55 13.08 -13.55 7.74
N TYR A 56 13.44 -13.20 6.51
CA TYR A 56 14.56 -13.84 5.81
C TYR A 56 15.88 -13.50 6.50
N LYS A 57 16.08 -12.25 6.92
CA LYS A 57 17.26 -11.84 7.70
C LYS A 57 17.31 -12.47 9.08
N LEU A 58 16.16 -12.62 9.73
CA LEU A 58 16.03 -13.35 11.01
C LEU A 58 16.14 -14.87 10.83
N LYS A 59 16.29 -15.37 9.59
CA LYS A 59 16.34 -16.79 9.21
C LYS A 59 15.11 -17.60 9.63
N GLU A 60 13.97 -16.93 9.82
CA GLU A 60 12.71 -17.56 10.19
C GLU A 60 11.97 -18.12 8.96
N TRP A 61 12.22 -17.55 7.77
CA TRP A 61 11.66 -18.00 6.50
C TRP A 61 12.77 -18.54 5.59
N GLY A 62 12.58 -19.76 5.08
CA GLY A 62 13.39 -20.29 3.98
C GLY A 62 12.90 -19.81 2.62
N TYR A 63 13.77 -19.83 1.61
CA TYR A 63 13.49 -19.38 0.24
C TYR A 63 12.21 -20.00 -0.35
N GLU A 64 12.11 -21.33 -0.32
CA GLU A 64 10.94 -22.06 -0.83
C GLU A 64 9.63 -21.69 -0.14
N ARG A 65 9.68 -21.40 1.17
CA ARG A 65 8.51 -20.94 1.91
C ARG A 65 8.07 -19.58 1.43
N ALA A 66 9.00 -18.64 1.23
CA ALA A 66 8.69 -17.31 0.74
C ALA A 66 8.16 -17.36 -0.71
N LYS A 67 8.80 -18.13 -1.60
CA LYS A 67 8.34 -18.34 -2.98
C LYS A 67 6.91 -18.88 -3.01
N LYS A 68 6.64 -19.94 -2.24
CA LYS A 68 5.31 -20.54 -2.19
C LYS A 68 4.24 -19.55 -1.70
N LEU A 69 4.56 -18.72 -0.71
CA LEU A 69 3.62 -17.69 -0.23
C LEU A 69 3.30 -16.64 -1.30
N LEU A 70 4.27 -16.20 -2.12
CA LEU A 70 4.02 -15.31 -3.26
C LEU A 70 3.05 -15.95 -4.26
N MET A 71 3.25 -17.23 -4.57
CA MET A 71 2.39 -17.96 -5.51
C MET A 71 0.97 -18.17 -4.95
N ASP A 72 0.86 -18.59 -3.69
CA ASP A 72 -0.42 -18.93 -3.07
C ASP A 72 -1.29 -17.69 -2.80
N GLU A 73 -0.68 -16.62 -2.27
CA GLU A 73 -1.41 -15.42 -1.82
C GLU A 73 -1.55 -14.37 -2.92
N LEU A 74 -0.51 -14.12 -3.72
CA LEU A 74 -0.51 -13.08 -4.75
C LEU A 74 -0.78 -13.61 -6.16
N ARG A 75 -0.86 -14.94 -6.33
CA ARG A 75 -1.07 -15.60 -7.63
C ARG A 75 0.04 -15.31 -8.62
N PHE A 76 1.27 -15.12 -8.13
CA PHE A 76 2.44 -14.99 -8.99
C PHE A 76 2.72 -16.33 -9.68
N THR A 77 3.27 -16.27 -10.90
CA THR A 77 3.90 -17.45 -11.50
C THR A 77 5.17 -17.77 -10.72
N GLU A 78 5.69 -18.98 -10.88
CA GLU A 78 6.93 -19.38 -10.21
C GLU A 78 8.09 -18.46 -10.60
N GLU A 79 8.22 -18.14 -11.89
CA GLU A 79 9.28 -17.27 -12.42
C GLU A 79 9.17 -15.84 -11.88
N ALA A 80 7.95 -15.31 -11.75
CA ALA A 80 7.72 -13.99 -11.18
C ALA A 80 8.03 -13.97 -9.68
N ALA A 81 7.68 -15.03 -8.95
CA ALA A 81 7.97 -15.16 -7.54
C ALA A 81 9.47 -15.27 -7.26
N GLU A 82 10.22 -16.01 -8.09
CA GLU A 82 11.67 -16.12 -8.01
C GLU A 82 12.36 -14.79 -8.28
N ALA A 83 12.00 -14.12 -9.39
CA ALA A 83 12.60 -12.83 -9.76
C ALA A 83 12.42 -11.77 -8.66
N ASP A 84 11.21 -11.67 -8.10
CA ASP A 84 10.93 -10.72 -7.01
C ASP A 84 11.67 -11.10 -5.72
N LEU A 85 11.68 -12.39 -5.36
CA LEU A 85 12.33 -12.86 -4.15
C LEU A 85 13.85 -12.68 -4.21
N ASP A 86 14.47 -13.00 -5.34
CA ASP A 86 15.89 -12.78 -5.58
C ASP A 86 16.24 -11.31 -5.42
N TRP A 87 15.45 -10.42 -6.03
CA TRP A 87 15.64 -8.98 -5.88
C TRP A 87 15.50 -8.52 -4.41
N TYR A 88 14.53 -9.05 -3.66
CA TYR A 88 14.36 -8.70 -2.23
C TYR A 88 15.57 -9.12 -1.39
N ILE A 89 16.18 -10.25 -1.71
CA ILE A 89 17.34 -10.79 -0.99
C ILE A 89 18.60 -10.00 -1.36
N GLU A 90 18.78 -9.66 -2.64
CA GLU A 90 19.92 -8.89 -3.14
C GLU A 90 19.91 -7.43 -2.68
N GLN A 91 18.73 -6.82 -2.53
CA GLN A 91 18.56 -5.42 -2.15
C GLN A 91 17.86 -5.30 -0.78
N PRO A 92 18.52 -5.73 0.31
CA PRO A 92 17.93 -5.66 1.64
C PRO A 92 17.53 -4.22 1.97
N THR A 93 16.42 -4.03 2.71
CA THR A 93 15.85 -2.73 3.12
C THR A 93 15.22 -1.87 2.02
N VAL A 94 15.56 -2.10 0.75
CA VAL A 94 14.99 -1.33 -0.37
C VAL A 94 13.48 -1.59 -0.52
N PRO A 95 12.99 -2.84 -0.60
CA PRO A 95 11.55 -3.13 -0.65
C PRO A 95 10.78 -2.56 0.55
N LEU A 96 11.39 -2.66 1.75
CA LEU A 96 10.83 -2.11 2.98
C LEU A 96 10.66 -0.59 2.89
N SER A 97 11.63 0.12 2.31
CA SER A 97 11.56 1.57 2.15
C SER A 97 10.37 2.03 1.29
N TYR A 98 9.98 1.25 0.27
CA TYR A 98 8.78 1.52 -0.52
C TYR A 98 7.50 1.37 0.31
N ALA A 99 7.38 0.27 1.05
CA ALA A 99 6.22 0.01 1.90
C ALA A 99 6.07 1.09 2.99
N VAL A 100 7.18 1.43 3.66
CA VAL A 100 7.22 2.46 4.70
C VAL A 100 6.89 3.84 4.11
N GLY A 101 7.54 4.23 3.01
CA GLY A 101 7.30 5.53 2.36
C GLY A 101 5.86 5.69 1.88
N TRP A 102 5.32 4.68 1.21
CA TRP A 102 3.92 4.66 0.78
C TRP A 102 2.97 4.84 1.98
N LYS A 103 3.20 4.12 3.08
CA LYS A 103 2.33 4.20 4.26
C LYS A 103 2.40 5.56 4.91
N MET A 104 3.61 6.10 5.13
CA MET A 104 3.82 7.42 5.72
C MET A 104 3.14 8.54 4.91
N ILE A 105 3.22 8.48 3.58
CA ILE A 105 2.56 9.48 2.71
C ILE A 105 1.04 9.39 2.80
N ASN A 106 0.46 8.18 2.87
CA ASN A 106 -0.99 8.01 3.00
C ASN A 106 -1.50 8.51 4.36
N ILE A 107 -0.82 8.16 5.45
CA ILE A 107 -1.13 8.69 6.80
C ILE A 107 -1.10 10.22 6.78
N LEU A 108 -0.02 10.80 6.24
CA LEU A 108 0.13 12.26 6.17
C LEU A 108 -1.00 12.91 5.37
N ARG A 109 -1.37 12.31 4.23
CA ARG A 109 -2.46 12.79 3.38
C ARG A 109 -3.78 12.78 4.15
N ASP A 110 -4.07 11.70 4.86
CA ASP A 110 -5.31 11.54 5.59
C ASP A 110 -5.39 12.53 6.77
N TYR A 111 -4.28 12.72 7.51
CA TYR A 111 -4.15 13.76 8.53
C TYR A 111 -4.37 15.18 7.98
N GLU A 112 -3.72 15.55 6.86
CA GLU A 112 -3.90 16.88 6.27
C GLU A 112 -5.31 17.07 5.69
N ARG A 113 -5.92 16.01 5.16
CA ARG A 113 -7.30 16.02 4.68
C ARG A 113 -8.28 16.29 5.83
N GLU A 114 -8.11 15.64 6.97
CA GLU A 114 -8.93 15.87 8.16
C GLU A 114 -8.73 17.29 8.72
N LYS A 115 -7.47 17.72 8.84
CA LYS A 115 -7.10 19.04 9.35
C LYS A 115 -7.63 20.20 8.49
N LEU A 116 -7.58 20.08 7.16
CA LEU A 116 -7.98 21.14 6.24
C LEU A 116 -9.46 21.05 5.83
N GLY A 117 -10.09 19.87 5.99
CA GLY A 117 -11.47 19.61 5.60
C GLY A 117 -11.75 20.06 4.17
N LYS A 118 -12.75 20.94 3.99
CA LYS A 118 -13.14 21.48 2.67
C LYS A 118 -12.04 22.28 1.96
N LYS A 119 -11.00 22.72 2.68
CA LYS A 119 -9.85 23.45 2.10
C LYS A 119 -8.75 22.51 1.60
N PHE A 120 -8.87 21.20 1.84
CA PHE A 120 -7.90 20.23 1.35
C PHE A 120 -7.88 20.21 -0.19
N SER A 121 -6.68 20.21 -0.76
CA SER A 121 -6.47 20.05 -2.19
C SER A 121 -5.34 19.06 -2.40
N LEU A 122 -5.64 17.97 -3.11
CA LEU A 122 -4.67 16.93 -3.43
C LEU A 122 -3.50 17.49 -4.26
N TYR A 123 -3.79 18.42 -5.17
CA TYR A 123 -2.77 19.13 -5.94
C TYR A 123 -1.81 19.90 -5.02
N ASN A 124 -2.34 20.70 -4.08
CA ASN A 124 -1.51 21.47 -3.15
C ASN A 124 -0.72 20.56 -2.20
N PHE A 125 -1.31 19.44 -1.78
CA PHE A 125 -0.63 18.42 -0.99
C PHE A 125 0.59 17.85 -1.74
N HIS A 126 0.41 17.37 -2.97
CA HIS A 126 1.52 16.84 -3.77
C HIS A 126 2.56 17.92 -4.10
N LYS A 127 2.11 19.14 -4.40
CA LYS A 127 3.01 20.26 -4.66
C LYS A 127 3.93 20.50 -3.47
N LYS A 128 3.39 20.57 -2.25
CA LYS A 128 4.20 20.70 -1.02
C LYS A 128 5.15 19.52 -0.82
N LEU A 129 4.65 18.30 -0.95
CA LEU A 129 5.43 17.08 -0.74
C LEU A 129 6.62 16.99 -1.69
N LEU A 130 6.46 17.41 -2.96
CA LEU A 130 7.50 17.30 -3.98
C LEU A 130 8.42 18.53 -4.07
N ASN A 131 8.08 19.63 -3.38
CA ASN A 131 8.79 20.91 -3.51
C ASN A 131 10.26 20.87 -3.04
N GLN A 132 10.58 19.96 -2.12
CA GLN A 132 11.91 19.85 -1.50
C GLN A 132 12.87 18.95 -2.29
N GLY A 133 12.43 18.36 -3.40
CA GLY A 133 13.21 17.38 -4.15
C GLY A 133 13.47 16.08 -3.37
N SER A 134 14.50 15.34 -3.77
CA SER A 134 14.81 14.00 -3.23
C SER A 134 15.57 14.05 -1.91
N ILE A 135 14.93 14.53 -0.84
CA ILE A 135 15.42 14.42 0.54
C ILE A 135 14.63 13.37 1.33
N GLY A 136 15.14 12.95 2.48
CA GLY A 136 14.45 11.98 3.33
C GLY A 136 13.02 12.40 3.68
N LEU A 137 12.06 11.50 3.50
CA LEU A 137 10.63 11.76 3.70
C LEU A 137 10.31 12.39 5.06
N PRO A 138 10.86 11.93 6.22
CA PRO A 138 10.64 12.59 7.50
C PRO A 138 11.00 14.08 7.50
N LEU A 139 12.07 14.45 6.79
CA LEU A 139 12.55 15.82 6.71
C LEU A 139 11.63 16.67 5.83
N VAL A 140 11.11 16.12 4.72
CA VAL A 140 10.07 16.79 3.92
C VAL A 140 8.83 17.05 4.79
N ILE A 141 8.36 16.04 5.51
CA ILE A 141 7.17 16.14 6.36
C ILE A 141 7.35 17.22 7.41
N GLU A 142 8.48 17.21 8.12
CA GLU A 142 8.78 18.22 9.14
C GLU A 142 8.82 19.63 8.57
N LYS A 143 9.48 19.83 7.42
CA LYS A 143 9.67 21.16 6.81
C LYS A 143 8.38 21.73 6.20
N GLU A 144 7.61 20.91 5.48
CA GLU A 144 6.47 21.37 4.66
C GLU A 144 5.11 21.27 5.39
N PHE A 145 5.00 20.34 6.34
CA PHE A 145 3.76 20.02 7.06
C PHE A 145 3.88 20.23 8.58
N GLY A 146 5.11 20.35 9.10
CA GLY A 146 5.41 20.70 10.48
C GLY A 146 5.66 19.49 11.38
N LYS A 147 6.35 19.73 12.51
CA LYS A 147 6.68 18.71 13.53
C LYS A 147 5.47 17.93 14.05
N LYS A 148 4.30 18.59 14.16
CA LYS A 148 3.06 17.94 14.60
C LYS A 148 2.60 16.87 13.59
N ALA A 149 2.67 17.16 12.30
CA ALA A 149 2.31 16.19 11.26
C ALA A 149 3.26 14.98 11.28
N LEU A 150 4.57 15.23 11.41
CA LEU A 150 5.56 14.16 11.54
C LEU A 150 5.29 13.26 12.75
N LYS A 151 4.94 13.86 13.89
CA LYS A 151 4.61 13.12 15.11
C LYS A 151 3.41 12.18 14.89
N VAL A 152 2.32 12.69 14.32
CA VAL A 152 1.12 11.89 14.00
C VAL A 152 1.47 10.73 13.06
N VAL A 153 2.24 11.01 12.00
CA VAL A 153 2.68 9.98 11.05
C VAL A 153 3.41 8.84 11.76
N TYR A 154 4.34 9.14 12.68
CA TYR A 154 5.04 8.10 13.42
C TYR A 154 4.17 7.36 14.44
N GLU A 155 3.24 8.06 15.11
CA GLU A 155 2.35 7.45 16.09
C GLU A 155 1.37 6.47 15.42
N GLU A 156 0.72 6.88 14.33
CA GLU A 156 -0.17 6.00 13.57
C GLU A 156 0.59 4.85 12.92
N PHE A 157 1.74 5.12 12.31
CA PHE A 157 2.56 4.06 11.72
C PHE A 157 2.93 2.98 12.74
N ARG A 158 3.30 3.36 13.98
CA ARG A 158 3.60 2.40 15.06
C ARG A 158 2.38 1.66 15.58
N SER A 159 1.19 2.25 15.51
CA SER A 159 -0.03 1.60 16.00
C SER A 159 -0.51 0.46 15.10
N GLU A 160 -0.03 0.41 13.87
CA GLU A 160 -0.39 -0.60 12.85
C GLU A 160 0.66 -1.71 12.68
N LEU A 161 1.79 -1.62 13.38
CA LEU A 161 2.80 -2.68 13.48
C LEU A 161 2.42 -3.68 14.57
#